data_AF-G3H6N3-F1
#
_entry.id   AF-G3H6N3-F1
#
_cell.length_a   1.000
_cell.length_b   1.000
_cell.length_c   1.000
_cell.angle_alpha   90.00
_cell.angle_beta   90.00
_cell.angle_gamma   90.00
#
_symmetry.space_group_name_H-M   'P 1'
#
loop_
_entity.id
_entity.type
_entity.pdbx_description
1 polymer ?
#
loop_
_entity_poly.entity_id
_entity_poly.type
_entity_poly.pdbx_seq_one_letter_code
_entity_poly.pdbx_strand_id
1 'polypeptide(L)'
;MLNNLEKTGQEMIEDGHYASEAVAARMNEVANLWKELLDATALKGTELYEANQLLQFDNNAEDLKHWLEDVEWQVTSEDYGKGLADVQNLLRKHGLLESAVAARQLFRGNCEQVESWMVARENSLRSDDRDHLNSLQALMKKRDDLEKAIAAQEGKIADLEHVATRLIDDEHYAKEEIAARLQRVLDRHFDENLTGRLTHKEFRSCLRGLNYYLPMVEEGEPEPKFEKFLNAVDPGRKGYVSLEDYTSFLIDKESENIKTSDDIESGFQALAEGKAYITKEDMKQALTPEQVSFCTIHMQQYMDPRGRSQPAGYDYVGFTNTFFGN
;
A
#
# COMPACT_ATOMS: atom_id res chain seq x y z
N MET A 1 5.22 19.84 37.85
CA MET A 1 5.66 20.06 39.24
C MET A 1 6.72 21.15 39.33
N LEU A 2 7.82 21.12 38.55
CA LEU A 2 8.82 22.19 38.52
C LEU A 2 8.23 23.58 38.20
N ASN A 3 7.39 23.70 37.17
CA ASN A 3 6.79 24.99 36.78
C ASN A 3 5.97 25.67 37.90
N ASN A 4 5.34 24.89 38.78
CA ASN A 4 4.59 25.46 39.92
C ASN A 4 5.54 25.95 41.01
N LEU A 5 6.67 25.25 41.20
CA LEU A 5 7.69 25.60 42.18
C LEU A 5 8.50 26.83 41.73
N GLU A 6 8.80 26.92 40.43
CA GLU A 6 9.38 28.12 39.82
C GLU A 6 8.46 29.33 39.93
N LYS A 7 7.18 29.16 39.59
CA LYS A 7 6.19 30.24 39.68
C LYS A 7 6.03 30.77 41.11
N THR A 8 5.85 29.87 42.08
CA THR A 8 5.67 30.24 43.49
C THR A 8 6.94 30.89 44.06
N GLY A 9 8.12 30.38 43.68
CA GLY A 9 9.38 30.97 44.13
C GLY A 9 9.65 32.34 43.50
N GLN A 10 9.26 32.55 42.24
CA GLN A 10 9.35 33.84 41.57
C GLN A 10 8.44 34.88 42.21
N GLU A 11 7.20 34.51 42.56
CA GLU A 11 6.26 35.36 43.29
C GLU A 11 6.82 35.79 44.66
N MET A 12 7.46 34.88 45.41
CA MET A 12 8.10 35.21 46.69
C MET A 12 9.28 36.17 46.55
N ILE A 13 10.02 36.10 45.43
CA ILE A 13 11.14 37.00 45.13
C ILE A 13 10.62 38.39 44.75
N GLU A 14 9.57 38.45 43.92
CA GLU A 14 8.93 39.70 43.48
C GLU A 14 8.25 40.45 44.64
N ASP A 15 7.65 39.73 45.58
CA ASP A 15 7.00 40.29 46.77
C ASP A 15 8.00 40.74 47.86
N GLY A 16 9.30 40.62 47.62
CA GLY A 16 10.35 41.05 48.56
C GLY A 16 10.37 40.26 49.86
N HIS A 17 10.00 38.97 49.80
CA HIS A 17 9.93 38.10 50.98
C HIS A 17 11.29 38.03 51.70
N TYR A 18 11.30 37.93 53.03
CA TYR A 18 12.53 37.97 53.84
C TYR A 18 13.57 36.88 53.49
N ALA A 19 13.12 35.80 52.83
CA ALA A 19 13.93 34.66 52.41
C ALA A 19 14.21 34.64 50.90
N SER A 20 13.92 35.71 50.16
CA SER A 20 14.01 35.77 48.69
C SER A 20 15.36 35.32 48.15
N GLU A 21 16.46 35.73 48.80
CA GLU A 21 17.82 35.35 48.39
C GLU A 21 18.07 33.83 48.54
N ALA A 22 17.59 33.23 49.63
CA ALA A 22 17.66 31.79 49.86
C ALA A 22 16.75 31.00 48.90
N VAL A 23 15.57 31.55 48.59
CA VAL A 23 14.64 30.96 47.60
C VAL A 23 15.25 31.01 46.20
N ALA A 24 15.83 32.13 45.78
CA ALA A 24 16.49 32.29 44.49
C ALA A 24 17.70 31.33 44.33
N ALA A 25 18.52 31.21 45.37
CA ALA A 25 19.64 30.28 45.38
C ALA A 25 19.16 28.82 45.23
N ARG A 26 18.10 28.44 45.95
CA ARG A 26 17.53 27.09 45.88
C ARG A 26 16.85 26.80 44.54
N MET A 27 16.18 27.79 43.94
CA MET A 27 15.59 27.67 42.61
C MET A 27 16.65 27.44 41.53
N ASN A 28 17.74 28.21 41.56
CA ASN A 28 18.86 28.02 40.63
C ASN A 28 19.51 26.64 40.79
N GLU A 29 19.68 26.17 42.03
CA GLU A 29 20.19 24.81 42.30
C GLU A 29 19.28 23.74 41.69
N VAL A 30 17.96 23.83 41.91
CA VAL A 30 16.98 22.88 41.36
C VAL A 30 16.94 22.92 39.83
N ALA A 31 17.01 24.11 39.22
CA ALA A 31 17.04 24.26 37.77
C ALA A 31 18.30 23.65 37.14
N ASN A 32 19.47 23.85 37.77
CA ASN A 32 20.73 23.25 37.32
C ASN A 32 20.70 21.72 37.43
N LEU A 33 20.25 21.19 38.58
CA LEU A 33 20.11 19.73 38.76
C LEU A 33 19.13 19.12 37.77
N TRP A 34 18.04 19.82 37.43
CA TRP A 34 17.08 19.38 36.42
C TRP A 34 17.70 19.35 35.02
N LYS A 35 18.50 20.36 34.67
CA LYS A 35 19.22 20.39 33.40
C LYS A 35 20.24 19.25 33.29
N GLU A 36 21.06 19.04 34.33
CA GLU A 36 22.01 17.93 34.38
C GLU A 36 21.32 16.57 34.24
N LEU A 37 20.15 16.41 34.89
CA LEU A 37 19.35 15.20 34.76
C LEU A 37 18.82 14.99 33.34
N LEU A 38 18.35 16.05 32.66
CA LEU A 38 17.90 15.97 31.26
C LEU A 38 19.05 15.57 30.33
N ASP A 39 20.21 16.22 30.48
CA ASP A 39 21.39 15.93 29.66
C ASP A 39 21.88 14.49 29.89
N ALA A 40 21.93 14.02 31.14
CA ALA A 40 22.28 12.65 31.48
C ALA A 40 21.27 11.63 30.94
N THR A 41 19.97 11.96 30.97
CA THR A 41 18.91 11.09 30.44
C THR A 41 18.97 11.00 28.92
N ALA A 42 19.23 12.11 28.23
CA ALA A 42 19.41 12.13 26.78
C ALA A 42 20.62 11.29 26.36
N LEU A 43 21.77 11.45 27.04
CA LEU A 43 22.97 10.64 26.81
C LEU A 43 22.71 9.15 27.08
N LYS A 44 22.02 8.82 28.17
CA LYS A 44 21.66 7.42 28.45
C LYS A 44 20.74 6.86 27.37
N GLY A 45 19.85 7.69 26.82
CA GLY A 45 18.99 7.33 25.70
C GLY A 45 19.77 6.97 24.44
N THR A 46 20.78 7.78 24.08
CA THR A 46 21.65 7.49 22.92
C THR A 46 22.48 6.23 23.13
N GLU A 47 23.10 6.06 24.31
CA GLU A 47 23.87 4.85 24.65
C GLU A 47 23.01 3.58 24.60
N LEU A 48 21.77 3.64 25.12
CA LEU A 48 20.85 2.51 25.08
C LEU A 48 20.42 2.17 23.65
N TYR A 49 20.22 3.19 22.81
CA TYR A 49 19.90 2.99 21.40
C TYR A 49 21.06 2.32 20.66
N GLU A 50 22.30 2.78 20.86
CA GLU A 50 23.50 2.18 20.28
C GLU A 50 23.71 0.74 20.77
N ALA A 51 23.56 0.50 22.08
CA ALA A 51 23.65 -0.85 22.65
C ALA A 51 22.56 -1.78 22.10
N ASN A 52 21.35 -1.26 21.85
CA ASN A 52 20.28 -2.04 21.23
C ASN A 52 20.61 -2.39 19.77
N GLN A 53 21.18 -1.47 18.99
CA GLN A 53 21.61 -1.75 17.63
C GLN A 53 22.69 -2.83 17.58
N LEU A 54 23.68 -2.77 18.48
CA LEU A 54 24.72 -3.78 18.57
C LEU A 54 24.13 -5.16 18.89
N LEU A 55 23.19 -5.23 19.84
CA LEU A 55 22.51 -6.47 20.18
C LEU A 55 21.68 -7.03 19.02
N GLN A 56 21.00 -6.18 18.24
CA GLN A 56 20.31 -6.60 17.02
C GLN A 56 21.28 -7.17 15.98
N PHE A 57 22.43 -6.52 15.79
CA PHE A 57 23.47 -7.00 14.88
C PHE A 57 24.00 -8.36 15.31
N ASP A 58 24.36 -8.53 16.59
CA ASP A 58 24.89 -9.79 17.11
C ASP A 58 23.88 -10.94 16.98
N ASN A 59 22.59 -10.68 17.28
CA ASN A 59 21.53 -11.67 17.10
C ASN A 59 21.39 -12.06 15.61
N ASN A 60 21.35 -11.08 14.71
CA ASN A 60 21.23 -11.33 13.27
C ASN A 60 22.45 -12.12 12.73
N ALA A 61 23.65 -11.84 13.25
CA ALA A 61 24.87 -12.53 12.87
C ALA A 61 24.85 -14.00 13.36
N GLU A 62 24.41 -14.25 14.58
CA GLU A 62 24.28 -15.61 15.11
C GLU A 62 23.18 -16.41 14.40
N ASP A 63 22.04 -15.78 14.07
CA ASP A 63 20.99 -16.39 13.26
C ASP A 63 21.49 -16.76 11.85
N LEU A 64 22.29 -15.88 11.23
CA LEU A 64 22.92 -16.15 9.93
C LEU A 64 23.89 -17.33 10.02
N LYS A 65 24.69 -17.39 11.08
CA LYS A 65 25.63 -18.47 11.31
C LYS A 65 24.93 -19.82 11.46
N HIS A 66 23.90 -19.92 12.30
CA HIS A 66 23.11 -21.14 12.44
C HIS A 66 22.47 -21.55 11.11
N TRP A 67 21.95 -20.57 10.36
CA TRP A 67 21.40 -20.85 9.04
C TRP A 67 22.47 -21.40 8.07
N LEU A 68 23.69 -20.86 8.08
CA LEU A 68 24.79 -21.36 7.25
C LEU A 68 25.18 -22.79 7.65
N GLU A 69 25.25 -23.09 8.94
CA GLU A 69 25.50 -24.45 9.45
C GLU A 69 24.41 -25.43 8.98
N ASP A 70 23.14 -25.02 9.02
CA ASP A 70 22.01 -25.81 8.50
C ASP A 70 22.09 -26.03 6.99
N VAL A 71 22.46 -25.00 6.22
CA VAL A 71 22.66 -25.12 4.76
C VAL A 71 23.82 -26.03 4.44
N GLU A 72 24.95 -25.89 5.15
CA GLU A 72 26.12 -26.74 5.00
C GLU A 72 25.76 -28.21 5.28
N TRP A 73 25.02 -28.47 6.37
CA TRP A 73 24.52 -29.81 6.68
C TRP A 73 23.59 -30.36 5.59
N GLN A 74 22.69 -29.53 5.05
CA GLN A 74 21.76 -29.97 3.99
C GLN A 74 22.46 -30.25 2.67
N VAL A 75 23.47 -29.47 2.30
CA VAL A 75 24.23 -29.64 1.05
C VAL A 75 25.22 -30.79 1.13
N THR A 76 25.74 -31.10 2.32
CA THR A 76 26.66 -32.22 2.54
C THR A 76 25.96 -33.55 2.88
N SER A 77 24.64 -33.52 3.09
CA SER A 77 23.86 -34.72 3.39
C SER A 77 23.79 -35.68 2.20
N GLU A 78 24.18 -36.94 2.43
CA GLU A 78 24.03 -38.05 1.47
C GLU A 78 22.68 -38.79 1.62
N ASP A 79 21.70 -38.22 2.34
CA ASP A 79 20.37 -38.81 2.46
C ASP A 79 19.49 -38.44 1.25
N TYR A 80 19.49 -39.32 0.25
CA TYR A 80 18.72 -39.17 -0.98
C TYR A 80 17.24 -39.57 -0.83
N GLY A 81 16.79 -39.94 0.37
CA GLY A 81 15.45 -40.46 0.59
C GLY A 81 15.27 -41.90 0.08
N LYS A 82 14.17 -42.55 0.48
CA LYS A 82 13.90 -43.96 0.16
C LYS A 82 12.85 -44.14 -0.94
N GLY A 83 12.26 -43.05 -1.44
CA GLY A 83 11.27 -43.07 -2.51
C GLY A 83 11.10 -41.74 -3.24
N LEU A 84 10.30 -41.75 -4.31
CA LEU A 84 10.05 -40.60 -5.18
C LEU A 84 9.53 -39.36 -4.42
N ALA A 85 8.68 -39.56 -3.41
CA ALA A 85 8.15 -38.49 -2.58
C ALA A 85 9.26 -37.78 -1.75
N ASP A 86 10.24 -38.53 -1.27
CA ASP A 86 11.38 -37.99 -0.52
C ASP A 86 12.27 -37.15 -1.44
N VAL A 87 12.56 -37.66 -2.65
CA VAL A 87 13.32 -36.96 -3.68
C VAL A 87 12.61 -35.66 -4.12
N GLN A 88 11.28 -35.69 -4.31
CA GLN A 88 10.50 -34.49 -4.63
C GLN A 88 10.52 -33.45 -3.51
N ASN A 89 10.48 -33.89 -2.25
CA ASN A 89 10.60 -33.00 -1.10
C ASN A 89 12.02 -32.40 -0.98
N LEU A 90 13.06 -33.20 -1.21
CA LEU A 90 14.45 -32.74 -1.24
C LEU A 90 14.68 -31.72 -2.35
N LEU A 91 14.14 -31.96 -3.55
CA LEU A 91 14.22 -31.01 -4.67
C LEU A 91 13.51 -29.69 -4.37
N ARG A 92 12.34 -29.74 -3.70
CA ARG A 92 11.63 -28.54 -3.26
C ARG A 92 12.44 -27.76 -2.22
N LYS A 93 13.02 -28.46 -1.23
CA LYS A 93 13.89 -27.84 -0.22
C LYS A 93 15.12 -27.20 -0.86
N HIS A 94 15.74 -27.86 -1.83
CA HIS A 94 16.87 -27.32 -2.59
C HIS A 94 16.49 -26.02 -3.33
N GLY A 95 15.37 -25.99 -4.04
CA GLY A 95 14.92 -24.77 -4.73
C GLY A 95 14.63 -23.61 -3.78
N LEU A 96 14.10 -23.89 -2.58
CA LEU A 96 13.92 -22.87 -1.53
C LEU A 96 15.26 -22.36 -0.99
N LEU A 97 16.26 -23.23 -0.83
CA LEU A 97 17.61 -22.84 -0.42
C LEU A 97 18.30 -21.98 -1.48
N GLU A 98 18.23 -22.34 -2.75
CA GLU A 98 18.79 -21.56 -3.85
C GLU A 98 18.19 -20.15 -3.90
N SER A 99 16.87 -20.04 -3.74
CA SER A 99 16.17 -18.76 -3.66
C SER A 99 16.63 -17.92 -2.45
N ALA A 100 16.75 -18.53 -1.28
CA ALA A 100 17.22 -17.85 -0.07
C ALA A 100 18.68 -17.38 -0.17
N VAL A 101 19.57 -18.19 -0.75
CA VAL A 101 20.98 -17.82 -1.00
C VAL A 101 21.07 -16.63 -1.96
N ALA A 102 20.30 -16.66 -3.07
CA ALA A 102 20.29 -15.58 -4.05
C ALA A 102 19.80 -14.25 -3.44
N ALA A 103 18.74 -14.28 -2.65
CA ALA A 103 18.22 -13.10 -1.96
C ALA A 103 19.25 -12.49 -0.99
N ARG A 104 19.97 -13.34 -0.24
CA ARG A 104 21.02 -12.89 0.69
C ARG A 104 22.24 -12.30 -0.04
N GLN A 105 22.64 -12.87 -1.18
CA GLN A 105 23.72 -12.31 -2.01
C GLN A 105 23.37 -10.93 -2.56
N LEU A 106 22.13 -10.74 -3.00
CA LEU A 106 21.64 -9.45 -3.46
C LEU A 106 21.68 -8.41 -2.32
N PHE A 107 21.19 -8.77 -1.13
CA PHE A 107 21.24 -7.89 0.04
C PHE A 107 22.68 -7.51 0.40
N ARG A 108 23.60 -8.47 0.43
CA ARG A 108 25.03 -8.23 0.68
C ARG A 108 25.64 -7.27 -0.34
N GLY A 109 25.34 -7.45 -1.63
CA GLY A 109 25.80 -6.55 -2.69
C GLY A 109 25.22 -5.13 -2.59
N ASN A 110 24.01 -4.98 -2.06
CA ASN A 110 23.43 -3.67 -1.78
C ASN A 110 24.12 -2.99 -0.58
N CYS A 111 24.41 -3.73 0.49
CA CYS A 111 25.15 -3.20 1.64
C CYS A 111 26.56 -2.74 1.25
N GLU A 112 27.30 -3.54 0.46
CA GLU A 112 28.64 -3.17 -0.03
C GLU A 112 28.61 -1.88 -0.87
N GLN A 113 27.57 -1.66 -1.67
CA GLN A 113 27.39 -0.41 -2.42
C GLN A 113 27.14 0.79 -1.51
N VAL A 114 26.29 0.64 -0.49
CA VAL A 114 26.00 1.70 0.50
C VAL A 114 27.25 2.05 1.31
N GLU A 115 28.00 1.05 1.76
CA GLU A 115 29.26 1.23 2.48
C GLU A 115 30.31 1.94 1.61
N SER A 116 30.47 1.50 0.35
CA SER A 116 31.39 2.15 -0.60
C SER A 116 31.02 3.61 -0.84
N TRP A 117 29.73 3.90 -1.00
CA TRP A 117 29.22 5.26 -1.15
C TRP A 117 29.45 6.11 0.10
N MET A 118 29.22 5.54 1.30
CA MET A 118 29.47 6.21 2.57
C MET A 118 30.94 6.55 2.77
N VAL A 119 31.86 5.60 2.51
CA VAL A 119 33.31 5.82 2.60
C VAL A 119 33.76 6.89 1.60
N ALA A 120 33.26 6.86 0.37
CA ALA A 120 33.54 7.90 -0.62
C ALA A 120 33.04 9.28 -0.15
N ARG A 121 31.86 9.33 0.46
CA ARG A 121 31.27 10.56 0.99
C ARG A 121 32.02 11.08 2.20
N GLU A 122 32.43 10.22 3.13
CA GLU A 122 33.21 10.58 4.31
C GLU A 122 34.59 11.12 3.92
N ASN A 123 35.26 10.46 2.96
CA ASN A 123 36.53 10.93 2.41
C ASN A 123 36.38 12.29 1.72
N SER A 124 35.27 12.50 1.00
CA SER A 124 34.94 13.79 0.36
C SER A 124 34.59 14.89 1.37
N LEU A 125 34.01 14.54 2.52
CA LEU A 125 33.74 15.50 3.61
C LEU A 125 35.00 15.85 4.41
N ARG A 126 35.99 14.94 4.44
CA ARG A 126 37.29 15.17 5.08
C ARG A 126 38.25 16.01 4.23
N SER A 127 38.08 16.04 2.91
CA SER A 127 38.86 16.94 2.04
C SER A 127 38.36 18.37 2.17
N ASP A 128 39.22 19.28 2.63
CA ASP A 128 38.95 20.70 2.92
C ASP A 128 38.76 21.56 1.65
N ASP A 129 37.90 21.10 0.74
CA ASP A 129 37.63 21.76 -0.53
C ASP A 129 36.42 22.70 -0.40
N ARG A 130 36.75 23.98 -0.20
CA ARG A 130 35.81 25.10 -0.17
C ARG A 130 34.87 25.14 -1.39
N ASP A 131 35.32 24.61 -2.52
CA ASP A 131 34.54 24.52 -3.76
C ASP A 131 33.47 23.42 -3.73
N HIS A 132 33.70 22.33 -2.99
CA HIS A 132 32.68 21.32 -2.73
C HIS A 132 31.59 21.83 -1.78
N LEU A 133 31.96 22.66 -0.78
CA LEU A 133 31.00 23.30 0.11
C LEU A 133 30.09 24.28 -0.64
N ASN A 134 30.66 25.09 -1.54
CA ASN A 134 29.90 25.97 -2.42
C ASN A 134 28.98 25.20 -3.39
N SER A 135 29.47 24.08 -3.94
CA SER A 135 28.68 23.22 -4.82
C SER A 135 27.54 22.51 -4.09
N LEU A 136 27.78 22.03 -2.87
CA LEU A 136 26.74 21.46 -2.01
C LEU A 136 25.72 22.52 -1.60
N GLN A 137 26.16 23.72 -1.24
CA GLN A 137 25.27 24.81 -0.89
C GLN A 137 24.41 25.25 -2.08
N ALA A 138 24.95 25.23 -3.31
CA ALA A 138 24.19 25.46 -4.53
C ALA A 138 23.16 24.34 -4.80
N LEU A 139 23.53 23.07 -4.59
CA LEU A 139 22.61 21.93 -4.73
C LEU A 139 21.51 21.94 -3.67
N MET A 140 21.84 22.26 -2.41
CA MET A 140 20.87 22.43 -1.33
C MET A 140 19.89 23.56 -1.66
N LYS A 141 20.40 24.72 -2.10
CA LYS A 141 19.55 25.82 -2.56
C LYS A 141 18.63 25.40 -3.71
N LYS A 142 19.16 24.66 -4.70
CA LYS A 142 18.38 24.15 -5.83
C LYS A 142 17.31 23.16 -5.38
N ARG A 143 17.60 22.31 -4.40
CA ARG A 143 16.61 21.40 -3.78
C ARG A 143 15.52 22.20 -3.08
N ASP A 144 15.89 23.16 -2.24
CA ASP A 144 14.93 24.00 -1.51
C ASP A 144 14.05 24.83 -2.47
N ASP A 145 14.61 25.29 -3.60
CA ASP A 145 13.86 25.99 -4.66
C ASP A 145 12.89 25.04 -5.41
N LEU A 146 13.28 23.79 -5.63
CA LEU A 146 12.41 22.76 -6.21
C LEU A 146 11.29 22.35 -5.26
N GLU A 147 11.56 22.18 -3.97
CA GLU A 147 10.56 21.89 -2.93
C GLU A 147 9.50 23.00 -2.87
N LYS A 148 9.92 24.26 -2.93
CA LYS A 148 8.99 25.40 -3.02
C LYS A 148 8.16 25.39 -4.30
N ALA A 149 8.76 25.01 -5.43
CA ALA A 149 8.05 24.93 -6.71
C ALA A 149 7.01 23.80 -6.71
N ILE A 150 7.32 22.67 -6.08
CA ILE A 150 6.42 21.54 -5.89
C ILE A 150 5.26 21.95 -4.98
N ALA A 151 5.51 22.53 -3.81
CA ALA A 151 4.47 23.02 -2.90
C ALA A 151 3.56 24.08 -3.56
N ALA A 152 4.13 24.95 -4.40
CA ALA A 152 3.34 25.92 -5.17
C ALA A 152 2.48 25.26 -6.26
N GLN A 153 2.90 24.12 -6.79
CA GLN A 153 2.15 23.35 -7.78
C GLN A 153 1.05 22.53 -7.12
N GLU A 154 1.31 21.92 -5.96
CA GLU A 154 0.31 21.27 -5.10
C GLU A 154 -0.82 22.23 -4.74
N GLY A 155 -0.48 23.46 -4.31
CA GLY A 155 -1.47 24.50 -4.01
C GLY A 155 -2.37 24.84 -5.21
N LYS A 156 -1.81 24.89 -6.43
CA LYS A 156 -2.61 25.12 -7.66
C LYS A 156 -3.52 23.94 -8.00
N ILE A 157 -3.11 22.72 -7.70
CA ILE A 157 -3.93 21.52 -7.90
C ILE A 157 -5.09 21.54 -6.89
N ALA A 158 -4.83 21.89 -5.62
CA ALA A 158 -5.87 22.06 -4.61
C ALA A 158 -6.88 23.17 -4.96
N ASP A 159 -6.40 24.31 -5.46
CA ASP A 159 -7.27 25.39 -5.94
C ASP A 159 -8.13 24.95 -7.14
N LEU A 160 -7.53 24.19 -8.06
CA LEU A 160 -8.21 23.64 -9.23
C LEU A 160 -9.29 22.63 -8.82
N GLU A 161 -9.01 21.75 -7.86
CA GLU A 161 -9.98 20.83 -7.27
C GLU A 161 -11.15 21.58 -6.62
N HIS A 162 -10.85 22.62 -5.83
CA HIS A 162 -11.87 23.40 -5.14
C HIS A 162 -12.82 24.10 -6.13
N VAL A 163 -12.27 24.75 -7.16
CA VAL A 163 -13.06 25.43 -8.20
C VAL A 163 -13.86 24.43 -9.02
N ALA A 164 -13.26 23.30 -9.41
CA ALA A 164 -13.93 22.27 -10.19
C ALA A 164 -15.11 21.65 -9.42
N THR A 165 -14.91 21.34 -8.13
CA THR A 165 -15.95 20.78 -7.26
C THR A 165 -17.11 21.76 -7.10
N ARG A 166 -16.83 23.04 -6.83
CA ARG A 166 -17.88 24.08 -6.77
C ARG A 166 -18.70 24.19 -8.05
N LEU A 167 -18.04 24.17 -9.22
CA LEU A 167 -18.75 24.26 -10.50
C LEU A 167 -19.60 23.02 -10.78
N ILE A 168 -19.18 21.84 -10.32
CA ILE A 168 -19.97 20.61 -10.42
C ILE A 168 -21.19 20.69 -9.50
N ASP A 169 -21.01 21.15 -8.26
CA ASP A 169 -22.07 21.30 -7.27
C ASP A 169 -23.12 22.35 -7.68
N ASP A 170 -22.68 23.44 -8.32
CA ASP A 170 -23.54 24.50 -8.86
C ASP A 170 -24.27 24.07 -10.16
N GLU A 171 -24.23 22.79 -10.53
CA GLU A 171 -24.81 22.21 -11.76
C GLU A 171 -24.38 22.92 -13.06
N HIS A 172 -23.11 23.35 -13.14
CA HIS A 172 -22.60 24.01 -14.33
C HIS A 172 -22.79 23.16 -15.60
N TYR A 173 -23.13 23.81 -16.73
CA TYR A 173 -23.48 23.13 -17.99
C TYR A 173 -22.42 22.15 -18.51
N ALA A 174 -21.16 22.33 -18.11
CA ALA A 174 -20.01 21.51 -18.48
C ALA A 174 -19.51 20.59 -17.34
N LYS A 175 -20.32 20.32 -16.31
CA LYS A 175 -19.93 19.57 -15.11
C LYS A 175 -19.30 18.20 -15.42
N GLU A 176 -19.81 17.49 -16.42
CA GLU A 176 -19.27 16.18 -16.84
C GLU A 176 -17.86 16.29 -17.45
N GLU A 177 -17.62 17.33 -18.26
CA GLU A 177 -16.31 17.58 -18.87
C GLU A 177 -15.29 18.09 -17.84
N ILE A 178 -15.74 18.93 -16.90
CA ILE A 178 -14.94 19.43 -15.76
C ILE A 178 -14.52 18.25 -14.88
N ALA A 179 -15.45 17.35 -14.53
CA ALA A 179 -15.18 16.15 -13.75
C ALA A 179 -14.17 15.23 -14.45
N ALA A 180 -14.37 14.93 -15.75
CA ALA A 180 -13.47 14.08 -16.52
C ALA A 180 -12.06 14.68 -16.69
N ARG A 181 -11.93 16.01 -16.66
CA ARG A 181 -10.65 16.70 -16.76
C ARG A 181 -9.94 16.82 -15.41
N LEU A 182 -10.68 17.01 -14.33
CA LEU A 182 -10.17 16.95 -12.96
C LEU A 182 -9.64 15.54 -12.65
N GLN A 183 -10.42 14.51 -12.98
CA GLN A 183 -10.02 13.11 -12.80
C GLN A 183 -8.69 12.79 -13.48
N ARG A 184 -8.50 13.22 -14.74
CA ARG A 184 -7.23 13.02 -15.46
C ARG A 184 -6.02 13.71 -14.84
N VAL A 185 -6.22 14.83 -14.14
CA VAL A 185 -5.14 15.53 -13.43
C VAL A 185 -4.79 14.77 -12.15
N LEU A 186 -5.78 14.26 -11.44
CA LEU A 186 -5.61 13.48 -10.21
C LEU A 186 -5.02 12.09 -10.46
N ASP A 187 -5.45 11.41 -11.53
CA ASP A 187 -4.91 10.11 -11.96
C ASP A 187 -3.42 10.17 -12.37
N ARG A 188 -2.91 11.36 -12.72
CA ARG A 188 -1.47 11.55 -13.01
C ARG A 188 -0.64 11.82 -11.78
N HIS A 189 -1.28 12.12 -10.65
CA HIS A 189 -0.65 12.42 -9.37
C HIS A 189 -0.60 11.21 -8.43
N PHE A 190 -1.06 10.05 -8.92
CA PHE A 190 -1.55 8.87 -8.19
C PHE A 190 -0.53 8.05 -7.38
N ASP A 191 0.72 8.50 -7.27
CA ASP A 191 1.70 8.01 -6.28
C ASP A 191 2.81 9.06 -6.14
N GLU A 192 2.46 10.16 -5.46
CA GLU A 192 3.30 11.36 -5.35
C GLU A 192 4.66 11.10 -4.67
N ASN A 193 4.77 10.02 -3.89
CA ASN A 193 5.95 9.71 -3.08
C ASN A 193 6.58 8.31 -3.34
N LEU A 194 6.08 7.52 -4.30
CA LEU A 194 6.57 6.17 -4.62
C LEU A 194 6.66 5.24 -3.39
N THR A 195 5.74 5.41 -2.43
CA THR A 195 5.85 4.72 -1.13
C THR A 195 5.25 3.32 -1.15
N GLY A 196 4.49 2.99 -2.21
CA GLY A 196 3.70 1.77 -2.29
C GLY A 196 2.56 1.69 -1.26
N ARG A 197 2.15 2.84 -0.71
CA ARG A 197 1.09 2.97 0.30
C ARG A 197 0.10 4.05 -0.11
N LEU A 198 -1.18 3.74 0.02
CA LEU A 198 -2.30 4.65 -0.21
C LEU A 198 -2.87 5.10 1.13
N THR A 199 -3.04 6.39 1.34
CA THR A 199 -3.88 6.91 2.40
C THR A 199 -5.33 6.45 2.20
N HIS A 200 -6.14 6.48 3.27
CA HIS A 200 -7.56 6.15 3.15
C HIS A 200 -8.29 7.08 2.16
N LYS A 201 -7.87 8.34 2.04
CA LYS A 201 -8.43 9.30 1.07
C LYS A 201 -8.12 8.89 -0.37
N GLU A 202 -6.89 8.49 -0.65
CA GLU A 202 -6.48 8.01 -1.98
C GLU A 202 -7.18 6.69 -2.33
N PHE A 203 -7.18 5.72 -1.41
CA PHE A 203 -7.89 4.46 -1.61
C PHE A 203 -9.40 4.65 -1.88
N ARG A 204 -10.05 5.58 -1.17
CA ARG A 204 -11.44 5.97 -1.43
C ARG A 204 -11.62 6.51 -2.84
N SER A 205 -10.70 7.34 -3.30
CA SER A 205 -10.69 7.89 -4.66
C SER A 205 -10.53 6.77 -5.69
N CYS A 206 -9.65 5.81 -5.45
CA CYS A 206 -9.47 4.63 -6.31
C CYS A 206 -10.76 3.82 -6.46
N LEU A 207 -11.45 3.53 -5.35
CA LEU A 207 -12.72 2.80 -5.39
C LEU A 207 -13.79 3.52 -6.23
N ARG A 208 -13.89 4.84 -6.10
CA ARG A 208 -14.79 5.65 -6.94
C ARG A 208 -14.38 5.60 -8.42
N GLY A 209 -13.09 5.67 -8.71
CA GLY A 209 -12.54 5.53 -10.07
C GLY A 209 -12.81 4.16 -10.70
N LEU A 210 -12.87 3.11 -9.88
CA LEU A 210 -13.29 1.75 -10.26
C LEU A 210 -14.82 1.57 -10.28
N ASN A 211 -15.57 2.67 -10.22
CA ASN A 211 -17.03 2.72 -10.29
C ASN A 211 -17.76 2.07 -9.10
N TYR A 212 -17.10 1.91 -7.95
CA TYR A 212 -17.78 1.53 -6.71
C TYR A 212 -18.55 2.73 -6.16
N TYR A 213 -19.86 2.54 -5.93
CA TYR A 213 -20.71 3.59 -5.40
C TYR A 213 -20.42 3.87 -3.91
N LEU A 214 -19.74 4.98 -3.66
CA LEU A 214 -19.46 5.53 -2.33
C LEU A 214 -20.14 6.90 -2.19
N PRO A 215 -21.27 7.01 -1.45
CA PRO A 215 -22.02 8.26 -1.34
C PRO A 215 -21.14 9.36 -0.72
N MET A 216 -21.28 10.59 -1.22
CA MET A 216 -20.61 11.72 -0.59
C MET A 216 -21.22 11.96 0.79
N VAL A 217 -20.37 12.04 1.80
CA VAL A 217 -20.71 12.38 3.18
C VAL A 217 -19.92 13.63 3.57
N GLU A 218 -20.46 14.43 4.47
CA GLU A 218 -19.78 15.61 5.01
C GLU A 218 -18.49 15.22 5.75
N GLU A 219 -17.52 16.14 5.76
CA GLU A 219 -16.22 15.91 6.39
C GLU A 219 -16.37 15.68 7.90
N GLY A 220 -16.02 14.47 8.36
CA GLY A 220 -16.16 14.04 9.76
C GLY A 220 -17.35 13.12 10.04
N GLU A 221 -18.28 12.96 9.08
CA GLU A 221 -19.38 11.99 9.20
C GLU A 221 -18.92 10.57 8.85
N PRO A 222 -19.35 9.54 9.60
CA PRO A 222 -19.00 8.16 9.32
C PRO A 222 -19.62 7.71 8.00
N GLU A 223 -18.85 7.00 7.18
CA GLU A 223 -19.31 6.44 5.91
C GLU A 223 -19.34 4.91 5.97
N PRO A 224 -20.48 4.30 6.34
CA PRO A 224 -20.53 2.87 6.64
C PRO A 224 -20.17 1.97 5.47
N LYS A 225 -20.33 2.45 4.22
CA LYS A 225 -19.93 1.70 3.01
C LYS A 225 -18.41 1.67 2.83
N PHE A 226 -17.74 2.79 3.07
CA PHE A 226 -16.28 2.85 2.96
C PHE A 226 -15.59 2.12 4.11
N GLU A 227 -16.15 2.20 5.32
CA GLU A 227 -15.70 1.44 6.49
C GLU A 227 -15.67 -0.07 6.26
N LYS A 228 -16.61 -0.62 5.48
CA LYS A 228 -16.60 -2.03 5.08
C LYS A 228 -15.41 -2.40 4.21
N PHE A 229 -15.01 -1.52 3.29
CA PHE A 229 -13.82 -1.72 2.47
C PHE A 229 -12.56 -1.62 3.32
N LEU A 230 -12.48 -0.63 4.23
CA LEU A 230 -11.37 -0.52 5.18
C LEU A 230 -11.25 -1.74 6.10
N ASN A 231 -12.35 -2.38 6.49
CA ASN A 231 -12.29 -3.62 7.28
C ASN A 231 -11.64 -4.80 6.53
N ALA A 232 -11.69 -4.79 5.19
CA ALA A 232 -11.06 -5.81 4.36
C ALA A 232 -9.57 -5.52 4.15
N VAL A 233 -9.21 -4.27 3.86
CA VAL A 233 -7.84 -3.90 3.46
C VAL A 233 -6.97 -3.30 4.57
N ASP A 234 -7.59 -2.78 5.63
CA ASP A 234 -6.91 -2.20 6.80
C ASP A 234 -7.70 -2.47 8.11
N PRO A 235 -7.86 -3.75 8.51
CA PRO A 235 -8.62 -4.12 9.70
C PRO A 235 -8.00 -3.57 11.00
N GLY A 236 -6.68 -3.38 11.01
CA GLY A 236 -5.95 -2.80 12.13
C GLY A 236 -6.01 -1.27 12.21
N ARG A 237 -6.64 -0.61 11.23
CA ARG A 237 -6.70 0.86 11.11
C ARG A 237 -5.30 1.49 11.21
N LYS A 238 -4.36 0.95 10.45
CA LYS A 238 -2.99 1.45 10.29
C LYS A 238 -2.97 2.88 9.72
N GLY A 239 -4.05 3.29 9.04
CA GLY A 239 -4.18 4.61 8.42
C GLY A 239 -3.73 4.66 6.96
N TYR A 240 -3.32 3.51 6.42
CA TYR A 240 -2.91 3.36 5.03
C TYR A 240 -3.21 1.94 4.52
N VAL A 241 -3.34 1.81 3.21
CA VAL A 241 -3.52 0.56 2.46
C VAL A 241 -2.27 0.31 1.64
N SER A 242 -1.66 -0.87 1.77
CA SER A 242 -0.49 -1.21 0.94
C SER A 242 -0.92 -1.56 -0.50
N LEU A 243 -0.01 -1.43 -1.46
CA LEU A 243 -0.27 -1.90 -2.82
C LEU A 243 -0.59 -3.40 -2.87
N GLU A 244 -0.01 -4.22 -1.99
CA GLU A 244 -0.28 -5.65 -1.89
C GLU A 244 -1.72 -5.93 -1.41
N ASP A 245 -2.14 -5.25 -0.33
CA ASP A 245 -3.50 -5.35 0.21
C ASP A 245 -4.54 -4.85 -0.81
N TYR A 246 -4.22 -3.75 -1.50
CA TYR A 246 -5.06 -3.18 -2.56
C TYR A 246 -5.21 -4.14 -3.75
N THR A 247 -4.10 -4.71 -4.23
CA THR A 247 -4.10 -5.63 -5.38
C THR A 247 -4.84 -6.92 -5.04
N SER A 248 -4.60 -7.47 -3.84
CA SER A 248 -5.30 -8.66 -3.36
C SER A 248 -6.81 -8.42 -3.26
N PHE A 249 -7.23 -7.26 -2.74
CA PHE A 249 -8.64 -6.87 -2.70
C PHE A 249 -9.28 -6.78 -4.08
N LEU A 250 -8.57 -6.24 -5.08
CA LEU A 250 -9.08 -6.18 -6.45
C LEU A 250 -9.20 -7.57 -7.07
N ILE A 251 -8.24 -8.46 -6.83
CA ILE A 251 -8.29 -9.84 -7.32
C ILE A 251 -9.48 -10.58 -6.69
N ASP A 252 -9.68 -10.46 -5.38
CA ASP A 252 -10.82 -11.07 -4.69
C ASP A 252 -12.15 -10.52 -5.21
N LYS A 253 -12.24 -9.21 -5.45
CA LYS A 253 -13.46 -8.58 -5.98
C LYS A 253 -13.73 -8.87 -7.46
N GLU A 254 -12.70 -8.96 -8.29
CA GLU A 254 -12.85 -9.43 -9.68
C GLU A 254 -13.22 -10.91 -9.71
N SER A 255 -12.75 -11.72 -8.76
CA SER A 255 -13.14 -13.13 -8.62
C SER A 255 -14.61 -13.32 -8.22
N GLU A 256 -15.19 -12.40 -7.42
CA GLU A 256 -16.64 -12.37 -7.14
C GLU A 256 -17.49 -12.06 -8.39
N ASN A 257 -16.91 -11.44 -9.43
CA ASN A 257 -17.58 -11.18 -10.71
C ASN A 257 -17.44 -12.33 -11.74
N ILE A 258 -16.66 -13.37 -11.44
CA ILE A 258 -16.58 -14.58 -12.26
C ILE A 258 -17.79 -15.46 -11.92
N LYS A 259 -18.89 -15.29 -12.66
CA LYS A 259 -20.06 -16.17 -12.55
C LYS A 259 -19.65 -17.61 -12.89
N THR A 260 -20.00 -18.56 -12.03
CA THR A 260 -19.72 -19.98 -12.30
C THR A 260 -20.48 -20.46 -13.53
N SER A 261 -20.01 -21.52 -14.20
CA SER A 261 -20.72 -22.13 -15.34
C SER A 261 -22.21 -22.39 -15.01
N ASP A 262 -22.46 -22.87 -13.79
CA ASP A 262 -23.80 -23.21 -13.28
C ASP A 262 -24.72 -21.98 -13.14
N ASP A 263 -24.17 -20.82 -12.74
CA ASP A 263 -24.93 -19.56 -12.61
C ASP A 263 -25.31 -18.99 -13.98
N ILE A 264 -24.40 -19.09 -14.97
CA ILE A 264 -24.64 -18.64 -16.35
C ILE A 264 -25.66 -19.55 -17.02
N GLU A 265 -25.53 -20.87 -16.83
CA GLU A 265 -26.48 -21.87 -17.34
C GLU A 265 -27.89 -21.64 -16.77
N SER A 266 -28.00 -21.40 -15.46
CA SER A 266 -29.27 -21.08 -14.80
C SER A 266 -29.92 -19.82 -15.38
N GLY A 267 -29.13 -18.80 -15.70
CA GLY A 267 -29.61 -17.58 -16.36
C GLY A 267 -30.18 -17.83 -17.75
N PHE A 268 -29.50 -18.62 -18.57
CA PHE A 268 -30.01 -19.01 -19.89
C PHE A 268 -31.25 -19.89 -19.80
N GLN A 269 -31.31 -20.82 -18.83
CA GLN A 269 -32.48 -21.67 -18.60
C GLN A 269 -33.72 -20.85 -18.24
N ALA A 270 -33.55 -19.79 -17.46
CA ALA A 270 -34.64 -18.87 -17.12
C ALA A 270 -35.17 -18.12 -18.36
N LEU A 271 -34.27 -17.62 -19.22
CA LEU A 271 -34.64 -16.96 -20.49
C LEU A 271 -35.29 -17.91 -21.49
N ALA A 272 -34.85 -19.17 -21.49
CA ALA A 272 -35.43 -20.22 -22.31
C ALA A 272 -36.81 -20.69 -21.81
N GLU A 273 -37.31 -20.15 -20.69
CA GLU A 273 -38.57 -20.54 -20.05
C GLU A 273 -38.65 -22.06 -19.79
N GLY A 274 -37.51 -22.67 -19.42
CA GLY A 274 -37.42 -24.11 -19.14
C GLY A 274 -37.28 -25.01 -20.38
N LYS A 275 -37.12 -24.46 -21.59
CA LYS A 275 -36.72 -25.23 -22.78
C LYS A 275 -35.24 -25.64 -22.65
N ALA A 276 -34.90 -26.81 -23.18
CA ALA A 276 -33.52 -27.31 -23.24
C ALA A 276 -32.62 -26.58 -24.28
N TYR A 277 -33.15 -25.53 -24.92
CA TYR A 277 -32.48 -24.71 -25.92
C TYR A 277 -32.98 -23.28 -25.80
N ILE A 278 -32.20 -22.33 -26.29
CA ILE A 278 -32.55 -20.91 -26.28
C ILE A 278 -32.62 -20.36 -27.71
N THR A 279 -33.53 -19.42 -27.97
CA THR A 279 -33.63 -18.74 -29.27
C THR A 279 -33.05 -17.33 -29.24
N LYS A 280 -32.79 -16.76 -30.42
CA LYS A 280 -32.31 -15.37 -30.53
C LYS A 280 -33.30 -14.36 -29.92
N GLU A 281 -34.60 -14.64 -29.99
CA GLU A 281 -35.62 -13.77 -29.39
C GLU A 281 -35.63 -13.86 -27.87
N ASP A 282 -35.43 -15.07 -27.31
CA ASP A 282 -35.30 -15.27 -25.86
C ASP A 282 -34.09 -14.51 -25.30
N MET A 283 -32.95 -14.55 -26.00
CA MET A 283 -31.73 -13.80 -25.62
C MET A 283 -31.95 -12.29 -25.61
N LYS A 284 -32.66 -11.74 -26.61
CA LYS A 284 -32.93 -10.29 -26.72
C LYS A 284 -33.76 -9.74 -25.57
N GLN A 285 -34.44 -10.59 -24.79
CA GLN A 285 -35.22 -10.15 -23.63
C GLN A 285 -34.33 -9.61 -22.50
N ALA A 286 -33.06 -10.05 -22.42
CA ALA A 286 -32.16 -9.70 -21.33
C ALA A 286 -30.71 -9.37 -21.75
N LEU A 287 -30.33 -9.58 -23.01
CA LEU A 287 -28.97 -9.36 -23.51
C LEU A 287 -28.93 -8.20 -24.52
N THR A 288 -27.81 -7.48 -24.56
CA THR A 288 -27.58 -6.42 -25.55
C THR A 288 -27.39 -7.00 -26.97
N PRO A 289 -27.57 -6.22 -28.04
CA PRO A 289 -27.37 -6.71 -29.41
C PRO A 289 -26.00 -7.35 -29.66
N GLU A 290 -24.94 -6.82 -29.04
CA GLU A 290 -23.58 -7.32 -29.13
C GLU A 290 -23.43 -8.67 -28.41
N GLN A 291 -24.02 -8.80 -27.22
CA GLN A 291 -24.04 -10.04 -26.46
C GLN A 291 -24.83 -11.14 -27.16
N VAL A 292 -25.99 -10.79 -27.75
CA VAL A 292 -26.78 -11.71 -28.58
C VAL A 292 -25.96 -12.16 -29.79
N SER A 293 -25.28 -11.23 -30.46
CA SER A 293 -24.42 -11.55 -31.61
C SER A 293 -23.32 -12.53 -31.21
N PHE A 294 -22.63 -12.25 -30.10
CA PHE A 294 -21.60 -13.12 -29.54
C PHE A 294 -22.14 -14.53 -29.24
N CYS A 295 -23.26 -14.64 -28.53
CA CYS A 295 -23.88 -15.93 -28.23
C CYS A 295 -24.24 -16.70 -29.50
N THR A 296 -24.85 -16.04 -30.49
CA THR A 296 -25.24 -16.71 -31.75
C THR A 296 -24.07 -17.15 -32.64
N ILE A 297 -22.88 -16.56 -32.47
CA ILE A 297 -21.66 -16.96 -33.18
C ILE A 297 -21.00 -18.16 -32.49
N HIS A 298 -21.05 -18.20 -31.16
CA HIS A 298 -20.29 -19.17 -30.36
C HIS A 298 -21.13 -20.36 -29.86
N MET A 299 -22.46 -20.26 -29.85
CA MET A 299 -23.34 -21.38 -29.52
C MET A 299 -23.57 -22.31 -30.72
N GLN A 300 -23.52 -23.61 -30.47
CA GLN A 300 -23.91 -24.61 -31.46
C GLN A 300 -25.43 -24.69 -31.57
N GLN A 301 -25.93 -25.22 -32.70
CA GLN A 301 -27.35 -25.50 -32.84
C GLN A 301 -27.75 -26.66 -31.92
N TYR A 302 -28.90 -26.50 -31.25
CA TYR A 302 -29.42 -27.54 -30.38
C TYR A 302 -29.89 -28.75 -31.19
N MET A 303 -29.50 -29.94 -30.72
CA MET A 303 -30.01 -31.22 -31.21
C MET A 303 -30.78 -31.94 -30.10
N ASP A 304 -31.99 -32.38 -30.40
CA ASP A 304 -32.77 -33.18 -29.45
C ASP A 304 -32.11 -34.56 -29.23
N PRO A 305 -32.44 -35.29 -28.15
CA PRO A 305 -31.92 -36.65 -27.90
C PRO A 305 -32.27 -37.68 -28.99
N ARG A 306 -33.09 -37.32 -29.98
CA ARG A 306 -33.46 -38.15 -31.13
C ARG A 306 -32.71 -37.73 -32.41
N GLY A 307 -31.75 -36.81 -32.31
CA GLY A 307 -30.89 -36.34 -33.39
C GLY A 307 -31.53 -35.33 -34.33
N ARG A 308 -32.64 -34.69 -33.95
CA ARG A 308 -33.28 -33.65 -34.75
C ARG A 308 -32.76 -32.27 -34.33
N SER A 309 -32.24 -31.52 -35.29
CA SER A 309 -31.84 -30.13 -35.09
C SER A 309 -33.06 -29.23 -34.95
N GLN A 310 -33.02 -28.31 -34.00
CA GLN A 310 -33.97 -27.21 -33.88
C GLN A 310 -33.42 -25.99 -34.63
N PRO A 311 -33.98 -25.59 -35.78
CA PRO A 311 -33.34 -24.61 -36.68
C PRO A 311 -33.08 -23.22 -36.10
N ALA A 312 -33.82 -22.84 -35.06
CA ALA A 312 -33.71 -21.56 -34.36
C ALA A 312 -33.25 -21.70 -32.90
N GLY A 313 -32.90 -22.91 -32.47
CA GLY A 313 -32.52 -23.23 -31.10
C GLY A 313 -31.00 -23.38 -30.96
N TYR A 314 -30.44 -22.78 -29.93
CA TYR A 314 -29.03 -22.82 -29.59
C TYR A 314 -28.82 -23.61 -28.30
N ASP A 315 -27.74 -24.38 -28.25
CA ASP A 315 -27.32 -25.13 -27.08
C ASP A 315 -26.52 -24.23 -26.13
N TYR A 316 -27.22 -23.72 -25.12
CA TYR A 316 -26.60 -22.87 -24.11
C TYR A 316 -25.81 -23.68 -23.06
N VAL A 317 -26.13 -24.96 -22.84
CA VAL A 317 -25.45 -25.84 -21.87
C VAL A 317 -24.09 -26.28 -22.42
N GLY A 318 -24.02 -26.65 -23.70
CA GLY A 318 -22.74 -26.94 -24.35
C GLY A 318 -21.84 -25.71 -24.41
N PHE A 319 -22.44 -24.53 -24.63
CA PHE A 319 -21.73 -23.25 -24.63
C PHE A 319 -21.17 -22.87 -23.25
N THR A 320 -21.96 -22.97 -22.18
CA THR A 320 -21.50 -22.66 -20.82
C THR A 320 -20.36 -23.57 -20.40
N ASN A 321 -20.49 -24.86 -20.64
CA ASN A 321 -19.44 -25.84 -20.33
C ASN A 321 -18.15 -25.63 -21.14
N THR A 322 -18.24 -25.18 -22.40
CA THR A 322 -17.05 -24.97 -23.25
C THR A 322 -16.30 -23.68 -22.93
N PHE A 323 -17.02 -22.61 -22.56
CA PHE A 323 -16.41 -21.29 -22.33
C PHE A 323 -16.14 -20.98 -20.86
N PHE A 324 -16.89 -21.61 -19.95
CA PHE A 324 -16.88 -21.30 -18.52
C PHE A 324 -16.80 -22.56 -17.63
N GLY A 325 -16.78 -23.76 -18.22
CA GLY A 325 -16.51 -24.99 -17.49
C GLY A 325 -15.03 -25.11 -17.14
N ASN A 326 -14.74 -25.48 -15.88
CA ASN A 326 -13.39 -25.80 -15.41
C ASN A 326 -12.83 -27.05 -16.09
#